data_AF-A0A659RDQ2-F1
#
_entry.id   AF-A0A659RDQ2-F1
#
_cell.length_a   1.000
_cell.length_b   1.000
_cell.length_c   1.000
_cell.angle_alpha   90.00
_cell.angle_beta   90.00
_cell.angle_gamma   90.00
#
_symmetry.space_group_name_H-M   'P 1'
#
loop_
_entity.id
_entity.type
_entity.pdbx_description
1 polymer ?
#
loop_
_entity_poly.entity_id
_entity_poly.type
_entity_poly.pdbx_seq_one_letter_code
_entity_poly.pdbx_strand_id
1 'polypeptide(L)' 'RESTCIRVAVEKLEKLINLVGELVITQSMLAQRSNELDPVNHGDLITSMGQLQRNARDLQESVMSIRMMPMEYVFSRFP' A
#
# COMPACT_ATOMS: atom_id res chain seq x y z
N ARG A 1 24.94 -4.19 12.60
CA ARG A 1 23.95 -3.10 12.74
C ARG A 1 22.82 -3.68 13.55
N GLU A 2 22.61 -3.18 14.77
CA GLU A 2 21.52 -3.65 15.64
C GLU A 2 20.17 -3.39 14.96
N SER A 3 19.38 -4.44 14.78
CA SER A 3 18.00 -4.33 14.31
C SER A 3 17.15 -3.79 15.45
N THR A 4 16.88 -2.48 15.46
CA THR A 4 15.94 -1.86 16.38
C THR A 4 14.53 -2.36 16.09
N CYS A 5 13.95 -3.11 17.03
CA CYS A 5 12.56 -3.58 16.94
C CYS A 5 11.62 -2.54 17.56
N ILE A 6 10.63 -2.08 16.79
CA ILE A 6 9.59 -1.15 17.24
C ILE A 6 8.29 -1.94 17.43
N ARG A 7 7.75 -1.95 18.65
CA ARG A 7 6.42 -2.51 18.92
C ARG A 7 5.35 -1.52 18.48
N VAL A 8 4.50 -1.94 17.56
CA VAL A 8 3.37 -1.14 17.05
C VAL A 8 2.08 -1.87 17.39
N ALA A 9 1.05 -1.13 17.82
CA ALA A 9 -0.28 -1.71 18.08
C ALA A 9 -0.90 -2.22 16.78
N VAL A 10 -1.51 -3.41 16.83
CA VAL A 10 -2.14 -4.07 15.65
C VAL A 10 -3.19 -3.17 14.99
N GLU A 11 -4.00 -2.46 15.78
CA GLU A 11 -5.00 -1.51 15.29
C GLU A 11 -4.43 -0.40 14.39
N LYS A 12 -3.19 0.05 14.67
CA LYS A 12 -2.51 1.05 13.84
C LYS A 12 -2.11 0.46 12.48
N LEU A 13 -1.72 -0.81 12.44
CA LEU A 13 -1.41 -1.52 11.20
C LEU A 13 -2.68 -1.76 10.37
N GLU A 14 -3.78 -2.15 11.01
CA GLU A 14 -5.07 -2.32 10.34
C GLU A 14 -5.57 -1.01 9.73
N LYS A 15 -5.49 0.09 10.48
CA LYS A 15 -5.82 1.43 9.96
C LYS A 15 -4.94 1.80 8.77
N LEU A 16 -3.64 1.49 8.82
CA LEU A 16 -2.72 1.75 7.71
C LEU A 16 -3.08 0.94 6.46
N ILE A 17 -3.44 -0.34 6.62
CA ILE A 17 -3.91 -1.19 5.52
C ILE A 17 -5.17 -0.59 4.87
N ASN A 18 -6.13 -0.14 5.67
CA ASN A 18 -7.36 0.47 5.15
C ASN A 18 -7.07 1.74 4.35
N LEU A 19 -6.22 2.63 4.87
CA LEU A 19 -5.82 3.86 4.18
C LEU A 19 -5.08 3.57 2.86
N VAL A 20 -4.21 2.56 2.84
CA VAL A 20 -3.53 2.12 1.62
C VAL A 20 -4.52 1.49 0.63
N GLY A 21 -5.50 0.72 1.13
CA GLY A 21 -6.58 0.16 0.31
C GLY A 21 -7.40 1.26 -0.36
N GLU A 22 -7.84 2.26 0.40
CA GLU A 22 -8.55 3.43 -0.13
C GLU A 22 -7.70 4.18 -1.16
N LEU A 23 -6.41 4.39 -0.88
CA LEU A 23 -5.48 5.01 -1.82
C LEU A 23 -5.41 4.25 -3.15
N VAL A 24 -5.28 2.91 -3.12
CA VAL A 24 -5.20 2.07 -4.32
C VAL A 24 -6.52 2.10 -5.11
N ILE A 25 -7.67 2.17 -4.43
CA ILE A 25 -8.98 2.31 -5.08
C ILE A 25 -9.08 3.67 -5.78
N THR A 26 -8.73 4.77 -5.09
CA THR A 26 -8.71 6.11 -5.68
C THR A 26 -7.75 6.21 -6.85
N GLN A 27 -6.55 5.61 -6.74
CA GLN A 27 -5.60 5.49 -7.85
C GLN A 27 -6.21 4.81 -9.07
N SER A 28 -6.88 3.68 -8.87
CA SER A 28 -7.50 2.92 -9.95
C SER A 28 -8.59 3.73 -10.67
N MET A 29 -9.40 4.47 -9.92
CA MET A 29 -10.40 5.38 -10.48
C MET A 29 -9.74 6.52 -11.29
N LEU A 30 -8.64 7.10 -10.79
CA LEU A 30 -7.92 8.16 -11.49
C LEU A 30 -7.23 7.66 -12.75
N ALA A 31 -6.64 6.47 -12.72
CA ALA A 31 -6.02 5.84 -13.89
C ALA A 31 -7.06 5.57 -14.99
N GLN A 32 -8.25 5.08 -14.62
CA GLN A 32 -9.35 4.88 -15.56
C GLN A 32 -9.76 6.20 -16.23
N ARG A 33 -9.99 7.26 -15.44
CA ARG A 33 -10.32 8.59 -15.98
C ARG A 33 -9.19 9.18 -16.82
N SER A 34 -7.94 8.91 -16.45
CA SER A 34 -6.78 9.37 -17.20
C SER A 34 -6.64 8.70 -18.57
N ASN A 35 -7.19 7.49 -18.75
CA ASN A 35 -7.24 6.84 -20.07
C ASN A 35 -8.24 7.50 -21.03
N GLU A 36 -9.18 8.31 -20.52
CA GLU A 36 -10.14 9.07 -21.32
C GLU A 36 -9.57 10.42 -21.79
N LEU A 37 -8.41 10.83 -21.24
CA LEU A 37 -7.74 12.08 -21.59
C LEU A 37 -6.88 11.92 -22.85
N ASP A 38 -6.86 12.95 -23.70
CA ASP A 38 -5.97 13.01 -24.85
C ASP A 38 -4.49 13.05 -24.42
N PRO A 39 -3.67 12.05 -24.78
CA PRO A 39 -2.26 11.99 -24.41
C PRO A 39 -1.43 13.17 -24.93
N VAL A 40 -1.84 13.80 -26.04
CA VAL A 40 -1.11 14.93 -26.64
C VAL A 40 -1.22 16.17 -25.76
N ASN A 41 -2.37 16.36 -25.12
CA ASN A 41 -2.65 17.54 -24.29
C ASN A 41 -2.37 17.31 -22.80
N HIS A 42 -2.29 16.04 -22.36
CA HIS A 42 -2.21 15.66 -20.95
C HIS A 42 -1.08 14.68 -20.61
N GLY A 43 -0.06 14.54 -21.45
CA GLY A 43 1.05 13.59 -21.26
C GLY A 43 1.76 13.68 -19.90
N ASP A 44 1.98 14.90 -19.38
CA ASP A 44 2.61 15.11 -18.07
C ASP A 44 1.74 14.60 -16.90
N LEU A 45 0.42 14.78 -17.00
CA LEU A 45 -0.54 14.28 -16.02
C LEU A 45 -0.59 12.75 -16.04
N ILE A 46 -0.64 12.14 -17.23
CA ILE A 46 -0.63 10.68 -17.40
C ILE A 46 0.66 10.09 -16.82
N THR A 47 1.81 10.73 -17.07
CA THR A 47 3.10 10.31 -16.53
C THR A 47 3.13 10.41 -15.00
N SER A 48 2.62 11.50 -14.44
CA SER A 48 2.52 11.72 -12.99
C SER A 48 1.58 10.70 -12.31
N MET A 49 0.46 10.36 -12.95
CA MET A 49 -0.44 9.29 -12.48
C MET A 49 0.26 7.93 -12.49
N GLY A 50 1.05 7.61 -13.52
CA GLY A 50 1.84 6.38 -13.56
C GLY A 50 2.90 6.30 -12.46
N GLN A 51 3.53 7.42 -12.10
CA GLN A 51 4.45 7.49 -10.95
C GLN A 51 3.71 7.26 -9.63
N LEU A 52 2.55 7.89 -9.46
CA LEU A 52 1.75 7.76 -8.25
C LEU A 52 1.23 6.33 -8.06
N GLN A 53 0.85 5.64 -9.14
CA GLN A 53 0.44 4.24 -9.11
C GLN A 53 1.57 3.32 -8.64
N ARG A 54 2.80 3.57 -9.09
CA ARG A 54 3.98 2.81 -8.63
C ARG A 54 4.23 3.03 -7.15
N ASN A 55 4.25 4.29 -6.70
CA ASN A 55 4.46 4.61 -5.28
C ASN A 55 3.38 4.00 -4.37
N ALA A 56 2.12 3.98 -4.80
CA ALA A 56 1.03 3.35 -4.04
C ALA A 56 1.19 1.83 -3.93
N ARG A 57 1.70 1.17 -4.98
CA ARG A 57 2.01 -0.27 -4.97
C ARG A 57 3.17 -0.58 -4.04
N ASP A 58 4.25 0.18 -4.11
CA ASP A 58 5.42 0.01 -3.24
C ASP A 58 5.04 0.20 -1.75
N LEU A 59 4.15 1.16 -1.47
CA LEU A 59 3.59 1.36 -0.14
C LEU A 59 2.73 0.17 0.30
N GLN A 60 1.90 -0.37 -0.59
CA GLN A 60 1.11 -1.57 -0.30
C GLN A 60 1.98 -2.78 0.03
N GLU A 61 3.03 -3.03 -0.74
CA GLU A 61 3.98 -4.11 -0.49
C GLU A 61 4.72 -3.92 0.83
N SER A 62 5.18 -2.69 1.10
CA SER A 62 5.82 -2.33 2.37
C SER A 62 4.89 -2.59 3.56
N VAL A 63 3.62 -2.18 3.49
CA VAL A 63 2.63 -2.41 4.56
C VAL A 63 2.28 -3.89 4.72
N MET A 64 2.17 -4.63 3.61
CA MET A 64 1.94 -6.08 3.64
C MET A 64 3.12 -6.83 4.28
N SER A 65 4.36 -6.38 4.04
CA SER A 65 5.55 -6.98 4.63
C SER A 65 5.64 -6.80 6.16
N ILE A 66 5.06 -5.73 6.71
CA ILE A 66 4.95 -5.51 8.16
C ILE A 66 4.02 -6.55 8.81
N ARG A 67 3.06 -7.10 8.04
CA ARG A 67 2.10 -8.12 8.51
C ARG A 67 2.71 -9.53 8.60
N MET A 68 4.00 -9.74 8.34
CA MET A 68 4.66 -11.02 8.55
C MET A 68 4.87 -11.27 10.05
N MET A 69 3.82 -11.74 10.72
CA MET A 69 3.95 -12.42 12.01
C MET A 69 4.68 -13.74 11.76
N PRO A 70 5.75 -14.09 12.50
CA PRO A 70 6.29 -15.45 12.44
C PRO A 70 5.16 -16.42 12.77
N MET A 71 5.01 -17.44 11.93
CA MET A 71 4.00 -18.50 12.04
C MET A 71 4.18 -19.39 13.29
N GLU A 72 4.89 -18.91 14.32
CA GLU A 72 5.16 -19.59 15.59
C GLU A 72 4.18 -19.16 16.70
N TYR A 73 3.45 -18.05 16.54
CA TYR A 73 2.54 -17.53 17.58
C TYR A 73 1.10 -18.09 17.56
N VAL A 74 0.82 -19.07 16.69
CA VAL A 74 -0.53 -19.70 16.58
C VAL A 74 -0.61 -21.02 17.36
N PHE A 75 0.48 -21.48 18.00
CA PHE A 75 0.52 -22.77 18.73
C PHE A 75 0.75 -22.66 20.25
N SER A 76 0.48 -21.52 20.90
CA SER A 76 0.48 -21.44 22.36
C SER A 76 -0.93 -21.39 22.98
N ARG A 77 -1.96 -21.77 22.20
CA ARG A 77 -3.35 -21.86 22.67
C ARG A 77 -4.00 -23.19 22.31
N PHE A 78 -3.28 -24.27 22.60
CA PHE A 78 -3.84 -25.59 22.81
C PHE A 78 -3.25 -26.15 24.12
N PRO A 79 -4.06 -26.56 25.10
CA PRO A 79 -3.69 -27.66 25.98
C PRO A 79 -3.67 -28.99 25.19
#